data_AF-A0A6B2T396-F1
#
_entry.id   AF-A0A6B2T396-F1
#
_cell.length_a   1.000
_cell.length_b   1.000
_cell.length_c   1.000
_cell.angle_alpha   90.00
_cell.angle_beta   90.00
_cell.angle_gamma   90.00
#
_symmetry.space_group_name_H-M   'P 1'
#
loop_
_entity.id
_entity.type
_entity.pdbx_description
1 polymer ?
#
loop_
_entity_poly.entity_id
_entity_poly.type
_entity_poly.pdbx_seq_one_letter_code
_entity_poly.pdbx_strand_id
1 'polypeptide(L)' 'MTDEEFEAFYAHSVRPLVGQVYLMTGDLHEAQDVVQEAFVRAWARRARLERDAGPEAWVRTVARRLAVSRWRRRGRAAEA' A
#
# COMPACT_ATOMS: atom_id res chain seq x y z
N MET A 1 3.12 6.29 17.19
CA MET A 1 1.77 6.18 16.64
C MET A 1 0.98 5.24 17.50
N THR A 2 0.08 5.82 18.27
CA THR A 2 -1.02 5.15 18.99
C THR A 2 -1.96 4.47 18.01
N ASP A 3 -2.90 3.69 18.55
CA ASP A 3 -3.85 2.95 17.73
C ASP A 3 -4.86 3.92 17.07
N GLU A 4 -5.29 4.97 17.78
CA GLU A 4 -6.18 6.02 17.27
C GLU A 4 -5.52 6.88 16.18
N GLU A 5 -4.25 7.26 16.35
CA GLU A 5 -3.51 8.00 15.32
C GLU A 5 -3.38 7.17 14.04
N PHE A 6 -3.17 5.85 14.17
CA PHE A 6 -3.10 4.96 13.02
C PHE A 6 -4.44 4.78 12.33
N GLU A 7 -5.53 4.67 13.10
CA GLU A 7 -6.89 4.57 12.55
C GLU A 7 -7.25 5.83 11.76
N ALA A 8 -6.96 7.02 12.30
CA ALA A 8 -7.14 8.28 11.59
C ALA A 8 -6.31 8.35 10.30
N PHE A 9 -5.04 7.94 10.38
CA PHE A 9 -4.16 7.81 9.21
C PHE A 9 -4.74 6.86 8.16
N TYR A 10 -5.17 5.67 8.56
CA TYR A 10 -5.78 4.68 7.68
C TYR A 10 -7.03 5.23 6.99
N ALA A 11 -7.97 5.79 7.76
CA ALA A 11 -9.23 6.34 7.26
C ALA A 11 -9.00 7.46 6.23
N HIS A 12 -8.00 8.31 6.45
CA HIS A 12 -7.64 9.40 5.54
C HIS A 12 -6.98 8.89 4.25
N SER A 13 -6.09 7.90 4.35
CA SER A 13 -5.20 7.54 3.24
C SER A 13 -5.68 6.35 2.40
N VAL A 14 -6.52 5.45 2.93
CA VAL A 14 -6.85 4.19 2.25
C VAL A 14 -7.58 4.41 0.91
N ARG A 15 -8.62 5.24 0.87
CA ARG A 15 -9.42 5.45 -0.34
C ARG A 15 -8.63 6.13 -1.46
N PRO A 16 -7.93 7.26 -1.22
CA PRO A 16 -7.09 7.88 -2.25
C PRO A 16 -6.00 6.94 -2.76
N LEU A 17 -5.40 6.14 -1.88
CA LEU A 17 -4.33 5.23 -2.26
C LEU A 17 -4.84 4.04 -3.08
N VAL A 18 -6.01 3.48 -2.76
CA VAL A 18 -6.65 2.46 -3.61
C VAL A 18 -6.91 3.02 -5.00
N GLY A 19 -7.43 4.24 -5.11
CA GLY A 19 -7.62 4.91 -6.41
C GLY A 19 -6.31 5.07 -7.19
N GLN A 20 -5.23 5.48 -6.53
CA GLN A 20 -3.92 5.59 -7.17
C GLN A 20 -3.39 4.23 -7.67
N VAL A 21 -3.49 3.18 -6.86
CA VAL A 21 -3.01 1.85 -7.24
C VAL A 21 -3.89 1.26 -8.34
N TYR A 22 -5.20 1.50 -8.31
CA TYR A 22 -6.12 1.09 -9.37
C TYR A 22 -5.71 1.68 -10.73
N LEU A 23 -5.33 2.96 -10.79
CA LEU A 23 -4.82 3.56 -12.03
C LEU A 23 -3.53 2.89 -12.55
N MET A 24 -2.78 2.21 -11.68
CA MET A 24 -1.58 1.45 -12.07
C MET A 24 -1.89 0.02 -12.49
N THR A 25 -2.88 -0.62 -11.87
CA THR A 25 -3.17 -2.06 -12.05
C THR A 25 -4.32 -2.34 -13.01
N GLY A 26 -5.26 -1.40 -13.18
CA GLY A 26 -6.53 -1.61 -13.88
C GLY A 26 -7.49 -2.58 -13.17
N ASP A 27 -7.16 -3.00 -11.96
CA ASP A 27 -7.81 -4.09 -11.21
C ASP A 27 -8.06 -3.61 -9.78
N LEU A 28 -9.34 -3.42 -9.43
CA LEU A 28 -9.75 -2.88 -8.14
C LEU A 28 -9.45 -3.84 -7.00
N HIS A 29 -9.62 -5.15 -7.22
CA HIS A 29 -9.38 -6.15 -6.18
C HIS A 29 -7.89 -6.20 -5.85
N GLU A 30 -7.05 -6.25 -6.88
CA GLU A 30 -5.61 -6.15 -6.73
C GLU A 30 -5.18 -4.86 -6.01
N ALA A 31 -5.79 -3.72 -6.36
CA ALA A 31 -5.49 -2.45 -5.73
C ALA A 31 -5.83 -2.45 -4.23
N GLN A 32 -6.99 -2.98 -3.87
CA GLN A 32 -7.41 -3.13 -2.47
C GLN A 32 -6.46 -4.05 -1.71
N ASP A 33 -6.11 -5.21 -2.27
CA ASP A 33 -5.20 -6.16 -1.63
C ASP A 33 -3.81 -5.57 -1.38
N VAL A 34 -3.25 -4.91 -2.39
CA VAL A 34 -1.93 -4.30 -2.29
C VAL A 34 -1.90 -3.18 -1.24
N VAL A 35 -2.95 -2.35 -1.19
CA VAL A 35 -3.06 -1.28 -0.20
C VAL A 35 -3.25 -1.84 1.20
N GLN A 36 -4.12 -2.82 1.38
CA GLN A 36 -4.31 -3.50 2.67
C GLN A 36 -3.01 -4.11 3.17
N GLU A 37 -2.29 -4.83 2.31
CA GLU A 37 -0.99 -5.41 2.65
C GLU A 37 0.04 -4.34 3.06
N ALA A 38 0.03 -3.17 2.39
CA ALA A 38 0.90 -2.06 2.76
C ALA A 38 0.57 -1.50 4.15
N PHE A 39 -0.70 -1.34 4.49
CA PHE A 39 -1.13 -0.90 5.83
C PHE A 39 -0.86 -1.93 6.92
N VAL A 40 -1.06 -3.23 6.66
CA VAL A 40 -0.69 -4.31 7.59
C VAL A 40 0.81 -4.24 7.93
N ARG A 41 1.66 -4.03 6.92
CA ARG A 41 3.11 -3.87 7.12
C ARG A 41 3.46 -2.58 7.85
N ALA A 42 2.69 -1.50 7.63
CA ALA A 42 2.87 -0.24 8.34
C ALA A 42 2.50 -0.36 9.82
N TRP A 43 1.40 -1.04 10.15
CA TRP A 43 0.98 -1.31 11.52
C TRP A 43 2.07 -2.01 12.34
N ALA A 44 2.69 -3.03 11.76
CA ALA A 44 3.79 -3.77 12.37
C ALA A 44 5.06 -2.92 12.59
N ARG A 45 5.19 -1.78 11.90
CA ARG A 45 6.37 -0.90 11.93
C ARG A 45 6.06 0.51 12.46
N ARG A 46 4.85 0.73 13.00
CA ARG A 46 4.33 2.08 13.28
C ARG A 46 5.21 2.95 14.18
N ALA A 47 5.90 2.34 15.14
CA ALA A 47 6.85 3.04 16.02
C ALA A 47 8.09 3.61 15.31
N ARG A 48 8.44 3.08 14.14
CA ARG A 48 9.58 3.54 13.32
C ARG A 48 9.16 4.55 12.24
N LEU A 49 7.95 4.43 11.71
CA LEU A 49 7.49 5.26 10.60
C LEU A 49 7.45 6.76 10.92
N GLU A 50 7.20 7.12 12.18
CA GLU A 50 7.21 8.51 12.65
C GLU A 50 8.61 9.13 12.69
N ARG A 51 9.67 8.30 12.71
CA ARG A 51 11.06 8.78 12.77
C ARG A 51 11.66 9.00 11.38
N ASP A 52 11.08 8.38 10.35
CA ASP A 52 11.55 8.42 8.97
C ASP A 52 10.74 9.47 8.14
N ALA A 53 10.64 9.32 6.82
CA ALA A 53 9.94 10.22 5.89
C ALA A 53 8.40 10.32 6.05
N GLY A 54 7.85 9.82 7.16
CA GLY A 54 6.42 9.81 7.48
C GLY A 54 5.66 8.57 6.97
N PRO A 55 4.56 8.20 7.67
CA PRO A 55 3.82 6.97 7.41
C PRO A 55 3.16 6.94 6.02
N GLU A 56 2.65 8.06 5.53
CA GLU A 56 1.94 8.11 4.24
C GLU A 56 2.88 7.86 3.05
N ALA A 57 4.03 8.54 3.01
CA ALA A 57 5.03 8.35 1.96
C ALA A 57 5.55 6.90 1.94
N TRP A 58 5.71 6.30 3.12
CA TRP A 58 6.13 4.91 3.25
C TRP A 58 5.08 3.94 2.70
N VAL A 59 3.81 4.06 3.12
CA VAL A 59 2.72 3.19 2.65
C VAL A 59 2.55 3.31 1.13
N ARG A 60 2.59 4.52 0.59
CA ARG A 60 2.52 4.76 -0.87
C ARG A 60 3.65 4.06 -1.62
N THR A 61 4.87 4.11 -1.07
CA THR A 61 6.03 3.43 -1.64
C THR A 61 5.87 1.91 -1.63
N VAL A 62 5.39 1.35 -0.52
CA VAL A 62 5.18 -0.09 -0.39
C VAL A 62 4.07 -0.58 -1.32
N ALA A 63 2.93 0.11 -1.37
CA ALA A 63 1.83 -0.20 -2.28
C ALA A 63 2.29 -0.18 -3.74
N ARG A 64 3.03 0.86 -4.17
CA ARG A 64 3.61 0.93 -5.52
C ARG A 64 4.51 -0.28 -5.83
N ARG A 65 5.40 -0.63 -4.90
CA ARG A 65 6.34 -1.76 -5.09
C ARG A 65 5.61 -3.09 -5.21
N LEU A 66 4.59 -3.31 -4.38
CA LEU A 66 3.75 -4.51 -4.42
C LEU A 66 3.00 -4.62 -5.76
N ALA A 67 2.35 -3.54 -6.21
CA ALA A 67 1.65 -3.50 -7.49
C ALA A 67 2.58 -3.80 -8.68
N VAL A 68 3.75 -3.15 -8.74
CA VAL A 68 4.75 -3.41 -9.79
C VAL A 68 5.26 -4.85 -9.73
N SER A 69 5.50 -5.39 -8.53
CA SER A 69 5.97 -6.78 -8.37
C SER A 69 4.94 -7.78 -8.89
N ARG A 70 3.65 -7.59 -8.55
CA ARG A 70 2.56 -8.46 -9.00
C ARG A 70 2.34 -8.34 -10.52
N TRP A 71 2.34 -7.14 -11.10
CA TRP A 71 2.27 -6.94 -12.56
C TRP A 71 3.39 -7.68 -13.31
N ARG A 72 4.64 -7.55 -12.85
CA ARG A 72 5.78 -8.27 -13.44
C ARG A 72 5.64 -9.80 -13.33
N ARG A 73 5.03 -10.32 -12.27
CA ARG A 73 4.77 -11.76 -12.11
C ARG A 73 3.70 -12.25 -13.08
N ARG A 74 2.61 -11.49 -13.26
CA ARG A 74 1.54 -11.79 -14.22
C ARG A 74 2.08 -11.87 -15.65
N GLY A 75 2.95 -10.93 -16.04
CA GLY A 75 3.61 -10.95 -17.36
C GLY A 75 4.44 -12.21 -17.60
N ARG A 76 5.30 -12.59 -16.64
CA ARG A 76 6.13 -13.81 -16.77
C ARG A 76 5.30 -15.10 -16.82
N ALA A 77 4.16 -15.16 -16.13
CA ALA A 77 3.28 -16.32 -16.15
C ALA A 77 2.49 -16.44 -17.46
N ALA A 78 2.30 -15.34 -18.20
CA ALA A 78 1.67 -15.35 -19.51
C ALA A 78 2.63 -15.71 -20.65
N GLU A 79 3.94 -15.59 -20.42
CA GLU A 79 5.01 -15.93 -21.37
C GLU A 79 5.47 -17.40 -21.28
N ALA A 80 5.07 -18.13 -20.23
CA ALA A 80 5.46 -19.51 -19.95
C ALA A 80 4.33 -20.50 -20.29
#